data_AF-A0A376KNC3-F1
#
_entry.id   AF-A0A376KNC3-F1
#
_cell.length_a   1.000
_cell.length_b   1.000
_cell.length_c   1.000
_cell.angle_alpha   90.00
_cell.angle_beta   90.00
_cell.angle_gamma   90.00
#
_symmetry.space_group_name_H-M   'P 1'
#
loop_
_entity.id
_entity.type
_entity.pdbx_description
1 polymer ?
#
loop_
_entity_poly.entity_id
_entity_poly.type
_entity_poly.pdbx_seq_one_letter_code
_entity_poly.pdbx_strand_id
1 'polypeptide(L)'
;MSELSSRPAREPVVYTLEQVATIPEKQWHAFVLAVTETFWQLPEALRPQNAYFGSLTRASELFPVTDTLAFYSWSADGLWSVNVTIEREHRQNILVLKELNFGRQPGDFFARTVFVLLHNLCPDCFRIHSTAGGGQLVTAAEMDKTVPGA
;
A
#
# COMPACT_ATOMS: atom_id res chain seq x y z
N MET A 1 37.56 16.50 14.80
CA MET A 1 36.60 16.20 13.72
C MET A 1 35.83 14.98 14.19
N SER A 2 34.61 15.19 14.69
CA SER A 2 33.79 14.12 15.27
C SER A 2 33.11 13.34 14.15
N GLU A 3 33.21 12.02 14.24
CA GLU A 3 32.58 11.07 13.34
C GLU A 3 31.08 11.34 13.25
N LEU A 4 30.60 11.58 12.04
CA LEU A 4 29.19 11.54 11.71
C LEU A 4 28.73 10.10 11.95
N SER A 5 28.22 9.84 13.15
CA SER A 5 27.51 8.62 13.51
C SER A 5 26.37 8.42 12.50
N SER A 6 26.65 7.66 11.45
CA SER A 6 25.69 7.23 10.46
C SER A 6 24.62 6.42 11.18
N ARG A 7 23.44 7.02 11.34
CA ARG A 7 22.23 6.28 11.76
C ARG A 7 22.18 4.98 10.94
N PRO A 8 21.94 3.81 11.56
CA PRO A 8 21.83 2.57 10.81
C PRO A 8 20.78 2.79 9.74
N ALA A 9 21.21 2.56 8.51
CA ALA A 9 20.44 2.79 7.32
C ALA A 9 19.22 1.85 7.39
N ARG A 10 18.05 2.34 7.84
CA ARG A 10 16.83 1.51 8.04
C ARG A 10 16.58 0.67 6.80
N GLU A 11 16.49 -0.65 6.97
CA GLU A 11 16.24 -1.57 5.86
C GLU A 11 14.96 -1.19 5.12
N PRO A 12 14.93 -1.36 3.78
CA PRO A 12 13.73 -1.08 3.00
C PRO A 12 12.57 -1.96 3.48
N VAL A 13 11.39 -1.36 3.58
CA VAL A 13 10.20 -2.10 3.98
C VAL A 13 9.61 -2.78 2.75
N VAL A 14 9.54 -4.09 2.82
CA VAL A 14 8.92 -4.95 1.81
C VAL A 14 7.58 -5.41 2.34
N TYR A 15 6.54 -5.29 1.53
CA TYR A 15 5.22 -5.82 1.81
C TYR A 15 4.96 -7.05 0.95
N THR A 16 4.39 -8.09 1.56
CA THR A 16 3.90 -9.26 0.86
C THR A 16 2.40 -9.31 1.03
N LEU A 17 1.65 -9.20 -0.07
CA LEU A 17 0.21 -9.39 -0.07
C LEU A 17 -0.09 -10.75 -0.70
N GLU A 18 -0.90 -11.56 -0.02
CA GLU A 18 -1.47 -12.81 -0.53
C GLU A 18 -2.99 -12.67 -0.48
N GLN A 19 -3.65 -12.75 -1.63
CA GLN A 19 -5.12 -12.86 -1.66
C GLN A 19 -5.51 -14.32 -1.43
N VAL A 20 -6.37 -14.56 -0.44
CA VAL A 20 -6.76 -15.92 -0.01
C VAL A 20 -8.23 -16.22 -0.30
N ALA A 21 -9.04 -15.18 -0.53
CA ALA A 21 -10.46 -15.32 -0.85
C ALA A 21 -10.96 -14.15 -1.70
N THR A 22 -12.07 -14.37 -2.40
CA THR A 22 -12.78 -13.32 -3.13
C THR A 22 -13.40 -12.36 -2.13
N ILE A 23 -13.18 -11.06 -2.31
CA ILE A 23 -13.81 -10.03 -1.49
C ILE A 23 -15.32 -10.01 -1.79
N PRO A 24 -16.19 -10.19 -0.79
CA PRO A 24 -17.63 -10.00 -0.95
C PRO A 24 -17.97 -8.60 -1.46
N GLU A 25 -18.93 -8.48 -2.36
CA GLU A 25 -19.30 -7.22 -3.01
C GLU A 25 -19.54 -6.07 -2.01
N LYS A 26 -20.26 -6.33 -0.91
CA LYS A 26 -20.49 -5.34 0.14
C LYS A 26 -19.19 -4.82 0.78
N GLN A 27 -18.23 -5.70 1.02
CA GLN A 27 -16.92 -5.34 1.59
C GLN A 27 -16.10 -4.56 0.57
N TRP A 28 -16.14 -4.98 -0.69
CA TRP A 28 -15.47 -4.27 -1.79
C TRP A 28 -16.00 -2.85 -1.94
N HIS A 29 -17.31 -2.65 -1.92
CA HIS A 29 -17.90 -1.31 -1.97
C HIS A 29 -17.47 -0.44 -0.79
N ALA A 30 -17.45 -0.98 0.43
CA ALA A 30 -16.96 -0.24 1.60
C ALA A 30 -15.48 0.13 1.46
N PHE A 31 -14.66 -0.79 0.95
CA PHE A 31 -13.25 -0.56 0.66
C PHE A 31 -13.03 0.52 -0.41
N VAL A 32 -13.75 0.46 -1.52
CA VAL A 32 -13.69 1.46 -2.61
C VAL A 32 -14.03 2.87 -2.09
N LEU A 33 -15.06 2.99 -1.25
CA LEU A 33 -15.44 4.26 -0.63
C LEU A 33 -14.31 4.79 0.27
N ALA A 34 -13.77 3.96 1.16
CA ALA A 34 -12.71 4.37 2.08
C ALA A 34 -11.41 4.77 1.36
N VAL A 35 -11.03 4.06 0.30
CA VAL A 35 -9.87 4.41 -0.55
C VAL A 35 -10.11 5.73 -1.28
N THR A 36 -11.32 5.93 -1.81
CA THR A 36 -11.72 7.17 -2.49
C THR A 36 -11.68 8.37 -1.54
N GLU A 37 -12.18 8.22 -0.31
CA GLU A 37 -12.10 9.26 0.71
C GLU A 37 -10.65 9.56 1.09
N THR A 38 -9.85 8.51 1.34
CA THR A 38 -8.42 8.63 1.65
C THR A 38 -7.66 9.40 0.58
N PHE A 39 -7.94 9.12 -0.70
CA PHE A 39 -7.34 9.84 -1.82
C PHE A 39 -7.54 11.35 -1.74
N TRP A 40 -8.75 11.80 -1.37
CA TRP A 40 -9.06 13.22 -1.27
C TRP A 40 -8.50 13.90 -0.01
N GLN A 41 -8.27 13.13 1.06
CA GLN A 41 -7.64 13.65 2.27
C GLN A 41 -6.12 13.88 2.10
N LEU A 42 -5.51 13.31 1.06
CA LEU A 42 -4.08 13.47 0.82
C LEU A 42 -3.74 14.80 0.14
N PRO A 43 -2.67 15.48 0.61
CA PRO A 43 -2.01 16.52 -0.16
C PRO A 43 -1.60 15.99 -1.54
N GLU A 44 -1.64 16.84 -2.55
CA GLU A 44 -1.34 16.46 -3.94
C GLU A 44 0.04 15.79 -4.08
N ALA A 45 1.03 16.23 -3.32
CA ALA A 45 2.38 15.66 -3.31
C ALA A 45 2.45 14.20 -2.80
N LEU A 46 1.45 13.73 -2.07
CA LEU A 46 1.36 12.36 -1.55
C LEU A 46 0.33 11.51 -2.31
N ARG A 47 -0.35 12.09 -3.32
CA ARG A 47 -1.32 11.33 -4.10
C ARG A 47 -0.62 10.26 -4.94
N PRO A 48 -1.27 9.11 -5.12
CA PRO A 48 -0.78 8.06 -6.00
C PRO A 48 -0.71 8.54 -7.46
N GLN A 49 0.10 7.84 -8.24
CA GLN A 49 0.26 8.10 -9.67
C GLN A 49 -0.38 7.01 -10.52
N ASN A 50 -0.55 7.26 -11.81
CA ASN A 50 -0.75 6.20 -12.79
C ASN A 50 0.40 6.14 -13.81
N ALA A 51 0.46 5.04 -14.58
CA ALA A 51 1.51 4.80 -15.57
C ALA A 51 1.58 5.86 -16.70
N TYR A 52 0.52 6.63 -16.91
CA TYR A 52 0.33 7.42 -18.14
C TYR A 52 0.33 8.94 -17.92
N PHE A 53 -0.08 9.42 -16.74
CA PHE A 53 -0.46 10.81 -16.50
C PHE A 53 0.28 11.47 -15.32
N GLY A 54 1.14 10.74 -14.59
CA GLY A 54 1.75 11.25 -13.37
C GLY A 54 0.77 11.23 -12.20
N SER A 55 0.71 12.30 -11.40
CA SER A 55 -0.19 12.40 -10.23
C SER A 55 -1.66 12.31 -10.64
N LEU A 56 -2.41 11.44 -9.96
CA LEU A 56 -3.84 11.31 -10.18
C LEU A 56 -4.58 12.55 -9.70
N THR A 57 -5.55 13.01 -10.50
CA THR A 57 -6.37 14.20 -10.20
C THR A 57 -7.77 13.84 -9.73
N ARG A 58 -8.22 12.62 -10.01
CA ARG A 58 -9.52 12.08 -9.60
C ARG A 58 -9.36 10.71 -8.98
N ALA A 59 -10.08 10.45 -7.90
CA ALA A 59 -10.10 9.13 -7.27
C ALA A 59 -10.60 8.01 -8.20
N SER A 60 -11.47 8.32 -9.17
CA SER A 60 -11.96 7.34 -10.14
C SER A 60 -10.84 6.75 -11.00
N GLU A 61 -9.72 7.46 -11.17
CA GLU A 61 -8.57 6.98 -11.94
C GLU A 61 -7.81 5.84 -11.25
N LEU A 62 -8.10 5.59 -9.96
CA LEU A 62 -7.62 4.42 -9.23
C LEU A 62 -8.30 3.12 -9.67
N PHE A 63 -9.41 3.21 -10.40
CA PHE A 63 -10.25 2.07 -10.77
C PHE A 63 -10.35 1.97 -12.30
N PRO A 64 -9.27 1.53 -12.99
CA PRO A 64 -9.23 1.50 -14.46
C PRO A 64 -10.23 0.52 -15.08
N VAL A 65 -10.63 -0.51 -14.31
CA VAL A 65 -11.68 -1.46 -14.66
C VAL A 65 -12.50 -1.78 -13.42
N THR A 66 -13.72 -2.28 -13.62
CA THR A 66 -14.58 -2.75 -12.53
C THR A 66 -13.83 -3.77 -11.67
N ASP A 67 -14.05 -3.71 -10.35
CA ASP A 67 -13.49 -4.66 -9.39
C ASP A 67 -11.95 -4.70 -9.31
N THR A 68 -11.28 -3.67 -9.80
CA THR A 68 -9.82 -3.55 -9.72
C THR A 68 -9.40 -2.17 -9.24
N LEU A 69 -8.59 -2.13 -8.19
CA LEU A 69 -7.84 -0.96 -7.76
C LEU A 69 -6.42 -1.08 -8.34
N ALA A 70 -5.94 -0.06 -9.03
CA ALA A 70 -4.57 -0.02 -9.56
C ALA A 70 -3.96 1.38 -9.45
N PHE A 71 -2.73 1.45 -8.96
CA PHE A 71 -1.97 2.69 -8.90
C PHE A 71 -0.47 2.44 -8.82
N TYR A 72 0.29 3.50 -9.05
CA TYR A 72 1.72 3.52 -8.92
C TYR A 72 2.12 4.35 -7.70
N SER A 73 3.11 3.85 -6.99
CA SER A 73 3.73 4.52 -5.86
C SER A 73 5.23 4.67 -6.15
N TRP A 74 5.80 5.80 -5.76
CA TRP A 74 7.23 6.05 -5.98
C TRP A 74 8.07 5.04 -5.18
N SER A 75 9.00 4.37 -5.84
CA SER A 75 10.07 3.69 -5.12
C SER A 75 11.11 4.70 -4.63
N ALA A 76 11.83 4.34 -3.58
CA ALA A 76 12.74 5.24 -2.89
C ALA A 76 13.99 5.68 -3.66
N ASP A 77 14.33 5.03 -4.76
CA ASP A 77 15.45 5.47 -5.59
C ASP A 77 15.01 6.56 -6.59
N GLY A 78 13.71 6.85 -6.69
CA GLY A 78 13.19 7.83 -7.65
C GLY A 78 13.43 7.43 -9.11
N LEU A 79 13.86 6.18 -9.37
CA LEU A 79 14.04 5.64 -10.71
C LEU A 79 12.85 4.76 -11.12
N TRP A 80 12.21 4.07 -10.17
CA TRP A 80 11.14 3.12 -10.48
C TRP A 80 9.83 3.44 -9.77
N SER A 81 8.72 3.07 -10.39
CA SER A 81 7.39 3.12 -9.79
C SER A 81 6.90 1.70 -9.48
N VAL A 82 6.41 1.50 -8.26
CA VAL A 82 5.84 0.22 -7.81
C VAL A 82 4.37 0.19 -8.21
N ASN A 83 4.00 -0.77 -9.07
CA ASN A 83 2.61 -1.00 -9.42
C ASN A 83 1.91 -1.80 -8.32
N VAL A 84 0.90 -1.19 -7.71
CA VAL A 84 0.00 -1.84 -6.76
C VAL A 84 -1.30 -2.12 -7.49
N THR A 85 -1.71 -3.39 -7.52
CA THR A 85 -3.03 -3.77 -8.05
C THR A 85 -3.72 -4.72 -7.08
N ILE A 86 -5.00 -4.47 -6.80
CA ILE A 86 -5.85 -5.29 -5.94
C ILE A 86 -7.12 -5.61 -6.72
N GLU A 87 -7.41 -6.89 -6.87
CA GLU A 87 -8.61 -7.40 -7.56
C GLU A 87 -9.60 -7.92 -6.52
N ARG A 88 -10.90 -7.68 -6.75
CA ARG A 88 -11.96 -8.20 -5.89
C ARG A 88 -12.01 -9.73 -5.93
N GLU A 89 -11.96 -10.29 -7.13
CA GLU A 89 -12.12 -11.73 -7.37
C GLU A 89 -10.81 -12.47 -7.12
N HIS A 90 -10.87 -13.50 -6.27
CA HIS A 90 -9.76 -14.41 -6.09
C HIS A 90 -9.78 -15.47 -7.19
N ARG A 91 -8.83 -15.38 -8.10
CA ARG A 91 -8.62 -16.41 -9.12
C ARG A 91 -7.82 -17.55 -8.51
N GLN A 92 -8.49 -18.68 -8.26
CA GLN A 92 -8.01 -19.85 -7.51
C GLN A 92 -6.72 -20.54 -8.03
N ASN A 93 -6.04 -20.00 -9.05
CA ASN A 93 -4.82 -20.55 -9.63
C ASN A 93 -3.68 -19.53 -9.76
N ILE A 94 -3.84 -18.32 -9.23
CA ILE A 94 -2.80 -17.30 -9.21
C ILE A 94 -2.55 -16.96 -7.75
N LEU A 95 -1.45 -17.50 -7.18
CA LEU A 95 -0.86 -16.92 -5.98
C LEU A 95 -0.42 -15.51 -6.36
N VAL A 96 -1.28 -14.52 -6.13
CA VAL A 96 -0.94 -13.11 -6.31
C VAL A 96 -0.11 -12.70 -5.10
N LEU A 97 1.07 -13.30 -4.97
CA LEU A 97 2.09 -12.90 -4.00
C LEU A 97 2.75 -11.64 -4.56
N LYS A 98 2.29 -10.48 -4.10
CA LYS A 98 2.90 -9.21 -4.50
C LYS A 98 3.92 -8.81 -3.46
N GLU A 99 5.18 -8.94 -3.84
CA GLU A 99 6.28 -8.34 -3.11
C GLU A 99 6.43 -6.87 -3.57
N LEU A 100 6.13 -5.95 -2.67
CA LEU A 100 6.13 -4.52 -2.94
C LEU A 100 7.21 -3.87 -2.09
N ASN A 101 8.32 -3.53 -2.76
CA ASN A 101 9.44 -2.83 -2.14
C ASN A 101 9.39 -1.36 -2.53
N PHE A 102 8.96 -0.52 -1.58
CA PHE A 102 8.91 0.92 -1.79
C PHE A 102 10.16 1.64 -1.29
N GLY A 103 11.13 0.92 -0.73
CA GLY A 103 12.36 1.47 -0.17
C GLY A 103 12.16 2.33 1.09
N ARG A 104 12.78 3.51 1.14
CA ARG A 104 12.69 4.51 2.21
C ARG A 104 11.76 5.66 1.80
N GLN A 105 10.76 5.92 2.66
CA GLN A 105 9.75 6.99 2.66
C GLN A 105 10.00 8.24 1.79
N PRO A 106 8.95 8.94 1.30
CA PRO A 106 7.53 8.83 1.69
C PRO A 106 6.59 8.27 0.61
N GLY A 107 7.11 7.78 -0.51
CA GLY A 107 6.32 7.37 -1.67
C GLY A 107 5.27 6.28 -1.42
N ASP A 108 5.37 5.55 -0.31
CA ASP A 108 4.54 4.41 0.05
C ASP A 108 3.40 4.69 1.02
N PHE A 109 3.21 5.95 1.44
CA PHE A 109 2.17 6.29 2.41
C PHE A 109 0.77 5.85 1.97
N PHE A 110 0.37 6.20 0.74
CA PHE A 110 -0.93 5.80 0.21
C PHE A 110 -1.07 4.28 0.12
N ALA A 111 -0.01 3.58 -0.31
CA ALA A 111 -0.02 2.11 -0.39
C ALA A 111 -0.21 1.46 0.99
N ARG A 112 0.50 1.95 2.02
CA ARG A 112 0.33 1.50 3.40
C ARG A 112 -1.10 1.70 3.89
N THR A 113 -1.69 2.87 3.65
CA THR A 113 -3.07 3.14 4.03
C THR A 113 -4.04 2.20 3.32
N VAL A 114 -3.84 1.94 2.02
CA VAL A 114 -4.63 0.96 1.26
C VAL A 114 -4.53 -0.43 1.90
N PHE A 115 -3.34 -0.87 2.34
CA PHE A 115 -3.17 -2.18 2.99
C PHE A 115 -3.87 -2.26 4.33
N VAL A 116 -3.83 -1.20 5.14
CA VAL A 116 -4.57 -1.11 6.40
C VAL A 116 -6.08 -1.17 6.16
N LEU A 117 -6.58 -0.45 5.15
CA LEU A 117 -8.00 -0.49 4.77
C LEU A 117 -8.42 -1.88 4.30
N LEU A 118 -7.58 -2.55 3.51
CA LEU A 118 -7.83 -3.89 3.01
C LEU A 118 -7.94 -4.90 4.16
N HIS A 119 -7.02 -4.85 5.12
CA HIS A 119 -7.04 -5.69 6.31
C HIS A 119 -8.32 -5.48 7.15
N ASN A 120 -8.75 -4.23 7.32
CA ASN A 120 -9.86 -3.90 8.21
C ASN A 120 -11.25 -4.08 7.57
N LEU A 121 -11.38 -3.80 6.28
CA LEU A 121 -12.67 -3.81 5.56
C LEU A 121 -12.93 -5.11 4.81
N CYS A 122 -11.88 -5.88 4.52
CA CYS A 122 -11.96 -7.15 3.82
C CYS A 122 -11.27 -8.26 4.66
N PRO A 123 -11.75 -8.52 5.89
CA PRO A 123 -11.15 -9.51 6.76
C PRO A 123 -11.15 -10.88 6.07
N ASP A 124 -10.10 -11.66 6.35
CA ASP A 124 -9.90 -13.02 5.82
C ASP A 124 -9.79 -13.11 4.28
N CYS A 125 -9.76 -11.99 3.56
CA CYS A 125 -9.59 -11.98 2.10
C CYS A 125 -8.11 -11.82 1.68
N PHE A 126 -7.30 -11.19 2.54
CA PHE A 126 -5.88 -10.94 2.30
C PHE A 126 -5.04 -11.26 3.54
N ARG A 127 -3.88 -11.87 3.32
CA ARG A 127 -2.78 -11.91 4.30
C ARG A 127 -1.73 -10.91 3.88
N ILE A 128 -1.37 -10.01 4.80
CA ILE A 128 -0.44 -8.92 4.53
C ILE A 128 0.73 -9.06 5.51
N HIS A 129 1.94 -9.21 4.98
CA HIS A 129 3.17 -9.29 5.75
C HIS A 129 4.07 -8.09 5.44
N SER A 130 4.86 -7.64 6.42
CA SER A 130 5.79 -6.53 6.27
C SER A 130 7.13 -6.82 6.95
N THR A 131 8.24 -6.46 6.32
CA THR A 131 9.58 -6.59 6.91
C THR A 131 9.89 -5.53 7.97
N ALA A 132 9.05 -4.48 8.10
CA ALA A 132 9.23 -3.40 9.07
C ALA A 132 9.25 -3.86 10.54
N GLY A 133 8.75 -5.07 10.83
CA GLY A 133 8.70 -5.68 12.17
C GLY A 133 9.70 -6.82 12.42
N GLY A 134 10.80 -6.92 11.66
CA GLY A 134 11.84 -7.93 11.96
C GLY A 134 11.39 -9.39 11.79
N GLY A 135 10.55 -9.67 10.79
CA GLY A 135 10.08 -11.02 10.47
C GLY A 135 8.93 -11.54 11.35
N GLN A 136 8.35 -10.70 12.21
CA GLN A 136 7.22 -11.06 13.06
C GLN A 136 5.92 -10.39 12.59
N LEU A 137 4.78 -11.10 12.74
CA LEU A 137 3.43 -10.65 12.38
C LEU A 137 3.14 -9.26 12.96
N VAL A 138 3.30 -8.22 12.16
CA VAL A 138 2.84 -6.87 12.51
C VAL A 138 1.39 -6.78 12.06
N THR A 139 0.46 -7.01 12.98
CA THR A 139 -0.95 -6.69 12.73
C THR A 139 -1.09 -5.19 12.51
N ALA A 140 -2.01 -4.75 11.65
CA ALA A 140 -2.19 -3.34 11.27
C ALA A 140 -2.35 -2.36 12.47
N ALA A 141 -2.62 -2.88 13.67
CA ALA A 141 -2.68 -2.14 14.92
C ALA A 141 -1.32 -1.57 15.41
N GLU A 142 -0.18 -2.09 14.95
CA GLU A 142 1.14 -1.60 15.38
C GLU A 142 1.72 -0.51 14.46
N MET A 143 1.10 -0.27 13.31
CA MET A 143 1.54 0.76 12.34
C MET A 143 1.35 2.20 12.88
N ASP A 144 0.46 2.38 13.85
CA ASP A 144 0.13 3.67 14.51
C ASP A 144 1.20 4.13 15.53
N LYS A 145 2.15 3.27 15.89
CA LYS A 145 3.17 3.57 16.93
C LYS A 145 4.52 4.04 16.39
N THR A 146 4.69 4.17 15.07
CA THR A 146 5.99 4.48 14.46
C THR A 146 6.24 5.95 14.11
N VAL A 147 5.43 6.88 14.61
CA VAL A 147 5.79 8.32 14.60
C VAL A 147 6.55 8.61 15.89
N PRO A 148 7.88 8.86 15.86
CA PRO A 148 8.56 9.38 17.03
C PRO A 148 8.15 10.85 17.17
N GLY A 149 7.44 11.15 18.26
CA GLY A 149 7.43 12.51 18.81
C GLY A 149 8.80 12.85 19.38
N ALA A 150 9.14 14.15 19.25
CA ALA A 150 10.36 14.86 19.65
C ALA A 150 11.51 14.83 18.62
#